data_AF-A0A0R3TFJ8-F1
#
_entry.id   AF-A0A0R3TFJ8-F1
#
_cell.length_a   1.000
_cell.length_b   1.000
_cell.length_c   1.000
_cell.angle_alpha   90.00
_cell.angle_beta   90.00
_cell.angle_gamma   90.00
#
_symmetry.space_group_name_H-M   'P 1'
#
loop_
_entity.id
_entity.type
_entity.pdbx_description
1 polymer ?
#
loop_
_entity_poly.entity_id
_entity_poly.type
_entity_poly.pdbx_seq_one_letter_code
_entity_poly.pdbx_strand_id
1 'polypeptide(L)'
;LKSMNNFSSFLAVVLGLQNAPTQHITKKIKMRLNEMGAYMLPPNFSAYRRDLEAAKMPCIPYLGLIFQQLIHLDSGNLLFLPSTPEENCSSQSHNDRGLIAGDEIDENKIVNFWRCWKHYLILGYFMKKTDKHMLDENEKE
;
A
#
# COMPACT_ATOMS: atom_id res chain seq x y z
N LEU A 1 -3.46 13.25 -15.94
CA LEU A 1 -3.23 12.01 -15.17
C LEU A 1 -3.80 12.09 -13.76
N LYS A 2 -3.31 12.99 -12.91
CA LYS A 2 -3.87 13.21 -11.56
C LYS A 2 -5.37 13.54 -11.56
N SER A 3 -5.82 14.42 -12.46
CA SER A 3 -7.25 14.77 -12.61
C SER A 3 -8.15 13.59 -13.06
N MET A 4 -7.56 12.54 -13.62
CA MET A 4 -8.26 11.34 -14.06
C MET A 4 -8.14 10.20 -13.03
N ASN A 5 -7.74 10.52 -11.79
CA ASN A 5 -7.47 9.55 -10.72
C ASN A 5 -6.44 8.45 -11.09
N ASN A 6 -5.58 8.69 -12.09
CA ASN A 6 -4.48 7.80 -12.42
C ASN A 6 -3.20 8.29 -11.73
N PHE A 7 -3.12 7.99 -10.43
CA PHE A 7 -2.01 8.42 -9.59
C PHE A 7 -0.73 7.64 -9.89
N SER A 8 -0.84 6.34 -10.19
CA SER A 8 0.32 5.50 -10.52
C SER A 8 1.11 6.06 -11.70
N SER A 9 0.44 6.33 -12.83
CA SER A 9 1.11 6.86 -14.03
C SER A 9 1.57 8.30 -13.83
N PHE A 10 0.80 9.12 -13.11
CA PHE A 10 1.20 10.50 -12.78
C PHE A 10 2.56 10.52 -12.08
N LEU A 11 2.74 9.67 -11.07
CA LEU A 11 3.96 9.61 -10.30
C LEU A 11 5.12 9.02 -11.09
N ALA A 12 4.87 7.97 -11.88
CA ALA A 12 5.89 7.38 -12.74
C ALA A 12 6.49 8.44 -13.69
N VAL A 13 5.64 9.29 -14.27
CA VAL A 13 6.10 10.40 -15.14
C VAL A 13 6.86 11.46 -14.34
N VAL A 14 6.33 11.90 -13.19
CA VAL A 14 7.01 12.91 -12.35
C VAL A 14 8.39 12.41 -11.92
N LEU A 15 8.49 11.20 -11.38
CA LEU A 15 9.75 10.61 -10.94
C LEU A 15 10.71 10.36 -12.10
N GLY A 16 10.20 9.88 -13.25
CA GLY A 16 11.01 9.70 -14.46
C GLY A 16 11.62 11.01 -14.94
N LEU A 17 10.84 12.09 -14.97
CA LEU A 17 11.34 13.42 -15.33
C LEU A 17 12.31 14.00 -14.29
N GLN A 18 12.12 13.71 -13.00
CA GLN A 18 13.03 14.20 -11.94
C GLN A 18 14.40 13.55 -12.02
N ASN A 19 14.44 12.29 -12.47
CA ASN A 19 15.67 11.53 -12.65
C ASN A 19 16.29 11.68 -14.06
N ALA A 20 15.62 12.38 -14.98
CA ALA A 20 16.12 12.57 -16.33
C ALA A 20 17.33 13.54 -16.38
N PRO A 21 18.24 13.40 -17.36
CA PRO A 21 19.37 14.30 -17.53
C PRO A 21 18.93 15.77 -17.66
N THR A 22 19.53 16.65 -16.86
CA THR A 22 19.12 18.06 -16.73
C THR A 22 19.39 18.90 -17.98
N GLN A 23 20.20 18.40 -18.91
CA GLN A 23 20.54 19.06 -20.17
C GLN A 23 19.31 19.31 -21.06
N HIS A 24 18.25 18.52 -20.91
CA HIS A 24 17.02 18.63 -21.68
C HIS A 24 15.86 19.30 -20.93
N ILE A 25 16.05 19.72 -19.67
CA ILE A 25 15.00 20.28 -18.81
C ILE A 25 15.19 21.79 -18.64
N THR A 26 14.24 22.57 -19.18
CA THR A 26 14.21 24.02 -18.96
C THR A 26 13.93 24.35 -17.48
N LYS A 27 14.45 25.48 -16.98
CA LYS A 27 14.20 25.98 -15.61
C LYS A 27 12.71 26.01 -15.24
N LYS A 28 11.84 26.40 -16.18
CA LYS A 28 10.38 26.42 -16.01
C LYS A 28 9.80 25.03 -15.73
N ILE A 29 10.25 24.02 -16.47
CA ILE A 29 9.83 22.63 -16.28
C ILE A 29 10.34 22.12 -14.94
N LYS A 30 11.59 22.41 -14.58
CA LYS A 30 12.17 22.03 -13.28
C LYS A 30 11.37 22.58 -12.09
N MET A 31 10.94 23.84 -12.16
CA MET A 31 10.11 24.47 -11.12
C MET A 31 8.75 23.77 -10.98
N ARG A 32 8.04 23.58 -12.10
CA ARG A 32 6.78 22.83 -12.11
C ARG A 32 6.93 21.40 -11.60
N LEU A 33 8.05 20.76 -11.92
CA LEU A 33 8.34 19.40 -11.52
C LEU A 33 8.64 19.30 -10.01
N ASN A 34 9.27 20.29 -9.42
CA ASN A 34 9.43 20.37 -7.97
C ASN A 34 8.08 20.58 -7.26
N GLU A 35 7.20 21.43 -7.79
CA GLU A 35 5.83 21.59 -7.29
C GLU A 35 5.06 20.26 -7.32
N MET A 36 5.17 19.52 -8.44
CA MET A 36 4.55 18.21 -8.59
C MET A 36 5.20 17.14 -7.71
N GLY A 37 6.52 17.21 -7.50
CA GLY A 37 7.28 16.30 -6.65
C GLY A 37 6.91 16.40 -5.17
N ALA A 38 6.54 17.60 -4.70
CA ALA A 38 6.06 17.82 -3.33
C ALA A 38 4.79 17.01 -3.00
N TYR A 39 4.09 16.49 -4.02
CA TYR A 39 2.92 15.63 -3.84
C TYR A 39 3.24 14.31 -3.12
N MET A 40 4.45 13.78 -3.28
CA MET A 40 4.92 12.54 -2.64
C MET A 40 6.04 12.83 -1.63
N LEU A 41 5.81 13.79 -0.73
CA LEU A 41 6.76 14.09 0.33
C LEU A 41 6.63 13.09 1.51
N PRO A 42 7.73 12.42 1.91
CA PRO A 42 7.78 11.60 3.13
C PRO A 42 7.51 12.44 4.40
N PRO A 43 7.19 11.81 5.55
CA PRO A 43 7.09 10.37 5.78
C PRO A 43 5.72 9.77 5.44
N ASN A 44 4.65 10.58 5.47
CA ASN A 44 3.27 10.06 5.45
C ASN A 44 2.56 10.21 4.11
N PHE A 45 3.16 10.87 3.13
CA PHE A 45 2.58 11.08 1.79
C PHE A 45 1.13 11.62 1.87
N SER A 46 0.90 12.58 2.77
CA SER A 46 -0.44 13.02 3.19
C SER A 46 -1.26 13.63 2.05
N ALA A 47 -0.63 14.42 1.18
CA ALA A 47 -1.29 15.01 0.01
C ALA A 47 -1.81 13.93 -0.94
N TYR A 48 -0.99 12.91 -1.23
CA TYR A 48 -1.41 11.75 -2.01
C TYR A 48 -2.54 10.98 -1.34
N ARG A 49 -2.41 10.66 -0.06
CA ARG A 49 -3.43 9.88 0.67
C ARG A 49 -4.80 10.59 0.69
N ARG A 50 -4.81 11.91 0.91
CA ARG A 50 -6.05 12.72 0.90
C ARG A 50 -6.73 12.69 -0.46
N ASP A 51 -5.97 12.88 -1.53
CA ASP A 51 -6.52 12.88 -2.90
C ASP A 51 -7.00 11.48 -3.30
N LEU A 52 -6.29 10.43 -2.89
CA LEU A 52 -6.70 9.04 -3.11
C LEU A 52 -8.00 8.69 -2.36
N GLU A 53 -8.16 9.22 -1.15
CA GLU A 53 -9.38 9.03 -0.37
C GLU A 53 -10.59 9.69 -1.03
N ALA A 54 -10.42 10.93 -1.50
CA ALA A 54 -11.42 11.70 -2.22
C ALA A 54 -11.70 11.21 -3.65
N ALA A 55 -10.79 10.42 -4.24
CA ALA A 55 -10.92 9.96 -5.62
C ALA A 55 -12.13 9.02 -5.80
N LYS A 56 -12.94 9.35 -6.82
CA LYS A 56 -14.03 8.51 -7.32
C LYS A 56 -13.48 7.41 -8.24
N MET A 57 -14.21 6.30 -8.34
CA MET A 57 -13.95 5.29 -9.36
C MET A 57 -14.23 5.86 -10.77
N PRO A 58 -13.50 5.43 -11.81
CA PRO A 58 -12.30 4.58 -11.78
C PRO A 58 -11.06 5.31 -11.25
N CYS A 59 -10.21 4.62 -10.49
CA CYS A 59 -9.00 5.18 -9.88
C CYS A 59 -7.85 4.14 -9.89
N ILE A 60 -6.63 4.58 -10.21
CA ILE A 60 -5.41 3.74 -10.22
C ILE A 60 -4.45 4.25 -9.14
N PRO A 61 -4.43 3.64 -7.94
CA PRO A 61 -3.52 4.02 -6.86
C PRO A 61 -2.07 3.67 -7.18
N TYR A 62 -1.13 4.35 -6.52
CA TYR A 62 0.26 3.96 -6.47
C TYR A 62 0.46 2.73 -5.58
N LEU A 63 0.64 1.57 -6.22
CA LEU A 63 0.77 0.28 -5.54
C LEU A 63 1.98 0.19 -4.62
N GLY A 64 3.08 0.88 -4.94
CA GLY A 64 4.31 0.85 -4.13
C GLY A 64 4.06 1.25 -2.67
N LEU A 65 3.22 2.27 -2.42
CA LEU A 65 2.87 2.67 -1.06
C LEU A 65 2.02 1.61 -0.36
N ILE A 66 1.12 0.94 -1.08
CA ILE A 66 0.26 -0.12 -0.52
C ILE A 66 1.11 -1.32 -0.13
N PHE A 67 1.97 -1.79 -1.03
CA PHE A 67 2.89 -2.89 -0.75
C PHE A 67 3.82 -2.55 0.40
N GLN A 68 4.33 -1.32 0.49
CA GLN A 68 5.10 -0.89 1.64
C GLN A 68 4.32 -1.05 2.94
N GLN A 69 3.03 -0.68 2.99
CA GLN A 69 2.22 -0.89 4.21
C GLN A 69 2.03 -2.38 4.53
N LEU A 70 1.78 -3.21 3.51
CA LEU A 70 1.63 -4.65 3.70
C LEU A 70 2.93 -5.29 4.21
N ILE A 71 4.07 -4.91 3.64
CA ILE A 71 5.40 -5.37 4.06
C ILE A 71 5.68 -4.95 5.51
N HIS A 72 5.39 -3.70 5.89
CA HIS A 72 5.57 -3.25 7.28
C HIS A 72 4.64 -3.99 8.24
N LEU A 73 3.39 -4.26 7.85
CA LEU A 73 2.44 -5.00 8.66
C LEU A 73 2.88 -6.45 8.85
N ASP A 74 3.36 -7.09 7.78
CA ASP A 74 3.91 -8.45 7.77
C ASP A 74 5.19 -8.56 8.60
N SER A 75 6.15 -7.67 8.37
CA SER A 75 7.44 -7.69 9.06
C SER A 75 7.32 -7.29 10.54
N GLY A 76 6.38 -6.41 10.87
CA GLY A 76 6.19 -5.91 12.22
C GLY A 76 5.26 -6.76 13.09
N ASN A 77 4.56 -7.75 12.52
CA ASN A 77 3.60 -8.57 13.25
C ASN A 77 3.69 -10.03 12.79
N LEU A 78 3.89 -10.93 13.74
CA LEU A 78 3.92 -12.38 13.46
C LEU A 78 2.53 -12.87 13.05
N LEU A 79 2.51 -13.85 12.13
CA LEU A 79 1.27 -14.53 11.71
C LEU A 79 0.67 -15.36 12.86
N PHE A 80 1.52 -15.98 13.68
CA PHE A 80 1.12 -16.74 14.85
C PHE A 80 1.60 -16.04 16.13
N LEU A 81 0.76 -16.04 17.16
CA LEU A 81 1.10 -15.53 18.48
C LEU A 81 1.94 -16.58 19.23
N PRO A 82 2.91 -16.15 20.06
CA PRO A 82 3.68 -17.06 20.89
C PRO A 82 2.77 -17.77 21.91
N SER A 83 2.89 -19.09 22.00
CA SER A 83 1.98 -19.95 22.78
C SER A 83 2.16 -19.83 24.30
N THR A 84 3.27 -19.26 24.79
CA THR A 84 3.58 -19.11 26.22
C THR A 84 4.55 -17.93 26.49
N PRO A 85 4.51 -17.26 27.67
CA PRO A 85 5.41 -16.16 28.00
C PRO A 85 6.84 -16.56 28.39
N GLU A 86 7.15 -17.86 28.55
CA GLU A 86 8.39 -18.31 29.21
C GLU A 86 9.49 -18.85 28.29
N GLU A 87 9.28 -18.94 26.97
CA GLU A 87 10.37 -19.24 26.04
C GLU A 87 11.05 -17.95 25.58
N ASN A 88 11.63 -17.23 26.54
CA ASN A 88 12.74 -16.34 26.23
C ASN A 88 14.00 -17.19 26.05
N CYS A 89 14.66 -16.99 24.91
CA CYS A 89 16.02 -17.44 24.61
C CYS A 89 16.19 -18.88 24.11
N SER A 90 15.67 -19.18 22.92
CA SER A 90 16.52 -19.86 21.94
C SER A 90 16.16 -19.43 20.52
N SER A 91 17.18 -19.00 19.81
CA SER A 91 17.18 -18.62 18.41
C SER A 91 16.78 -19.80 17.51
N GLN A 92 15.50 -19.89 17.15
CA GLN A 92 15.05 -20.57 15.93
C GLN A 92 14.71 -19.48 14.90
N SER A 93 15.73 -18.98 14.19
CA SER A 93 16.01 -19.41 12.82
C SER A 93 14.78 -19.35 11.90
N HIS A 94 14.59 -18.18 11.28
CA HIS A 94 14.36 -18.05 9.85
C HIS A 94 13.63 -19.23 9.17
N ASN A 95 12.30 -19.22 9.15
CA ASN A 95 11.51 -19.64 7.97
C ASN A 95 9.99 -19.41 8.05
N ASP A 96 9.45 -18.79 9.11
CA ASP A 96 8.06 -18.33 9.14
C ASP A 96 7.81 -17.05 8.29
N ARG A 97 8.51 -16.94 7.16
CA ARG A 97 8.23 -15.93 6.12
C ARG A 97 7.01 -16.36 5.31
N GLY A 98 5.84 -16.22 5.91
CA GLY A 98 4.62 -15.79 5.20
C GLY A 98 4.01 -16.71 4.13
N LEU A 99 4.46 -17.95 3.97
CA LEU A 99 3.82 -18.92 3.09
C LEU A 99 3.31 -20.10 3.90
N ILE A 100 2.03 -20.41 3.77
CA ILE A 100 1.44 -21.69 4.20
C ILE A 100 1.98 -22.77 3.25
N ALA A 101 3.27 -23.07 3.36
CA ALA A 101 3.94 -24.09 2.54
C ALA A 101 4.77 -25.07 3.39
N GLY A 102 4.76 -24.91 4.71
CA GLY A 102 5.29 -25.88 5.68
C GLY A 102 4.14 -26.44 6.49
N ASP A 103 3.64 -27.58 6.04
CA ASP A 103 2.67 -28.42 6.74
C ASP A 103 3.36 -29.11 7.92
N GLU A 104 3.45 -28.41 9.05
CA GLU A 104 3.40 -29.06 10.36
C GLU A 104 2.21 -28.44 11.09
N ILE A 105 1.17 -29.24 11.24
CA ILE A 105 -0.07 -28.92 11.95
C ILE A 105 0.27 -28.81 13.43
N ASP A 106 0.90 -27.69 13.82
CA ASP A 106 1.04 -27.36 15.22
C ASP A 106 -0.34 -26.93 15.71
N GLU A 107 -1.09 -27.90 16.27
CA GLU A 107 -2.45 -27.73 16.82
C GLU A 107 -2.54 -26.57 17.85
N ASN A 108 -1.40 -26.09 18.34
CA ASN A 108 -1.30 -25.07 19.38
C ASN A 108 -0.91 -23.66 18.87
N LYS A 109 -0.73 -23.46 17.54
CA LYS A 109 -0.42 -22.12 16.99
C LYS A 109 -1.66 -21.23 16.94
N ILE A 110 -1.67 -20.16 17.73
CA ILE A 110 -2.76 -19.18 17.73
C ILE A 110 -2.54 -18.15 16.61
N VAL A 111 -3.49 -18.02 15.68
CA VAL A 111 -3.40 -17.02 14.59
C VAL A 111 -3.56 -15.59 15.12
N ASN A 112 -2.68 -14.69 14.67
CA ASN A 112 -2.82 -13.26 14.87
C ASN A 112 -3.93 -12.69 13.97
N PHE A 113 -5.18 -12.81 14.46
CA PHE A 113 -6.35 -12.30 13.74
C PHE A 113 -6.29 -10.80 13.48
N TRP A 114 -5.68 -10.01 14.37
CA TRP A 114 -5.54 -8.57 14.18
C TRP A 114 -4.68 -8.24 12.96
N ARG A 115 -3.54 -8.92 12.80
CA ARG A 115 -2.67 -8.79 11.61
C ARG A 115 -3.40 -9.17 10.34
N CYS A 116 -4.11 -10.30 10.35
CA CYS A 116 -4.85 -10.78 9.18
C CYS A 116 -6.00 -9.82 8.81
N TRP A 117 -6.72 -9.33 9.82
CA TRP A 117 -7.75 -8.31 9.64
C TRP A 117 -7.20 -7.02 9.05
N LYS A 118 -6.03 -6.56 9.50
CA LYS A 118 -5.36 -5.38 8.94
C LYS A 118 -4.95 -5.58 7.47
N HIS A 119 -4.44 -6.76 7.10
CA HIS A 119 -4.17 -7.10 5.70
C HIS A 119 -5.44 -7.00 4.86
N TYR A 120 -6.53 -7.62 5.34
CA TYR A 120 -7.82 -7.59 4.67
C TYR A 120 -8.35 -6.15 4.50
N LEU A 121 -8.23 -5.29 5.51
CA LEU A 121 -8.67 -3.89 5.39
C LEU A 121 -7.85 -3.09 4.37
N ILE A 122 -6.53 -3.28 4.32
CA ILE A 122 -5.66 -2.59 3.36
C ILE A 122 -6.03 -2.98 1.92
N LEU A 123 -6.29 -4.27 1.68
CA LEU A 123 -6.70 -4.76 0.36
C LEU A 123 -8.16 -4.38 0.04
N GLY A 124 -9.05 -4.54 1.02
CA GLY A 124 -10.49 -4.30 0.91
C GLY A 124 -10.85 -2.83 0.69
N TYR A 125 -10.02 -1.89 1.17
CA TYR A 125 -10.16 -0.47 0.85
C TYR A 125 -10.19 -0.21 -0.66
N PHE A 126 -9.48 -1.02 -1.46
CA PHE A 126 -9.43 -0.89 -2.92
C PHE A 126 -10.47 -1.76 -3.62
N MET A 127 -10.74 -2.97 -3.11
CA MET A 127 -11.73 -3.86 -3.71
C MET A 127 -13.16 -3.35 -3.54
N LYS A 128 -13.51 -2.82 -2.37
CA LYS A 128 -14.89 -2.42 -2.02
C LYS A 128 -15.33 -1.07 -2.60
N LYS A 129 -14.40 -0.23 -3.07
CA LYS A 129 -14.76 1.01 -3.80
C LYS A 129 -15.42 0.71 -5.15
N THR A 130 -15.24 -0.49 -5.70
CA THR A 130 -15.85 -0.93 -6.97
C THR A 130 -17.36 -1.12 -6.87
N ASP A 131 -17.87 -1.61 -5.73
CA ASP A 131 -19.26 -2.07 -5.63
C ASP A 131 -20.26 -0.94 -5.36
N LYS A 132 -19.87 0.09 -4.59
CA LYS A 132 -20.81 1.17 -4.21
C LYS A 132 -21.33 1.98 -5.40
N HIS A 133 -20.51 2.21 -6.42
CA HIS A 133 -20.93 2.99 -7.60
C HIS A 133 -21.81 2.17 -8.56
N MET A 134 -21.62 0.85 -8.62
CA MET A 134 -22.41 -0.04 -9.48
C MET A 134 -23.83 -0.27 -8.94
N LEU A 135 -24.02 -0.12 -7.62
CA LEU A 135 -25.34 -0.24 -7.00
C LEU A 135 -26.17 1.04 -7.17
N ASP A 136 -25.54 2.21 -7.05
CA ASP A 136 -26.22 3.51 -7.18
C ASP A 136 -26.69 3.82 -8.62
N GLU A 137 -26.08 3.22 -9.64
CA GLU A 137 -26.54 3.37 -11.05
C GLU A 137 -27.73 2.46 -11.37
N ASN A 138 -27.86 1.30 -10.69
CA ASN A 138 -28.98 0.38 -10.89
C ASN A 138 -30.26 0.76 -10.11
N GLU A 139 -30.17 1.67 -9.13
CA GLU A 139 -31.35 2.21 -8.42
C GLU A 139 -31.99 3.42 -9.13
N LYS A 140 -31.43 3.87 -10.26
CA LYS A 140 -31.92 5.03 -11.03
C LYS A 140 -32.51 4.70 -12.40
N GLU A 141 -32.62 3.42 -12.76
CA GLU A 141 -33.43 2.91 -13.88
C GLU A 141 -34.75 2.32 -13.37
#